data_AF-A0A101IJZ0-F1
#
_entry.id   AF-A0A101IJZ0-F1
#
_cell.length_a   1.000
_cell.length_b   1.000
_cell.length_c   1.000
_cell.angle_alpha   90.00
_cell.angle_beta   90.00
_cell.angle_gamma   90.00
#
_symmetry.space_group_name_H-M   'P 1'
#
loop_
_entity.id
_entity.type
_entity.pdbx_description
1 polymer ?
#
loop_
_entity_poly.entity_id
_entity_poly.type
_entity_poly.pdbx_seq_one_letter_code
_entity_poly.pdbx_strand_id
1 'polypeptide(L)' 'MNTKKLTTTAIRKLGIAVITKELGPAGMIRFLEQYELGYGDYTKERKFISRERVRVRGKKK' A
#
# COMPACT_ATOMS: atom_id res chain seq x y z
N MET A 1 -5.01 -0.03 -25.47
CA MET A 1 -5.55 -0.95 -24.44
C MET A 1 -6.55 -0.17 -23.58
N ASN A 2 -7.79 -0.64 -23.39
CA ASN A 2 -8.79 0.11 -22.59
C ASN A 2 -8.59 -0.18 -21.10
N THR A 3 -7.87 0.70 -20.41
CA THR A 3 -7.47 0.54 -19.01
C THR A 3 -8.61 0.74 -18.01
N LYS A 4 -9.74 1.35 -18.42
CA LYS A 4 -10.91 1.60 -17.55
C LYS A 4 -11.69 0.32 -17.19
N LYS A 5 -11.49 -0.78 -17.93
CA LYS A 5 -12.17 -2.07 -17.69
C LYS A 5 -11.33 -3.07 -16.90
N LEU A 6 -10.07 -2.76 -16.63
CA LEU A 6 -9.16 -3.69 -15.96
C LEU A 6 -9.32 -3.59 -14.45
N THR A 7 -9.36 -4.73 -13.77
CA THR A 7 -9.26 -4.77 -12.31
C THR A 7 -7.88 -4.28 -11.88
N THR A 8 -7.79 -3.76 -10.66
CA THR A 8 -6.51 -3.31 -10.07
C THR A 8 -5.44 -4.41 -10.10
N THR A 9 -5.84 -5.67 -9.86
CA THR A 9 -4.96 -6.84 -9.98
C THR A 9 -4.47 -7.06 -11.41
N ALA A 10 -5.34 -6.91 -12.41
CA ALA A 10 -4.96 -7.06 -13.81
C ALA A 10 -3.98 -5.97 -14.25
N ILE A 11 -4.20 -4.72 -13.83
CA ILE A 11 -3.28 -3.61 -14.06
C ILE A 11 -1.92 -3.90 -13.43
N ARG A 12 -1.89 -4.38 -12.18
CA ARG A 12 -0.64 -4.71 -11.48
C ARG A 12 0.14 -5.83 -12.16
N LYS A 13 -0.55 -6.89 -12.61
CA LYS A 13 0.08 -8.00 -13.35
C LYS A 13 0.68 -7.52 -14.67
N LEU A 14 -0.06 -6.70 -15.42
CA LEU A 14 0.42 -6.12 -16.68
C LEU A 14 1.63 -5.20 -16.45
N GLY A 15 1.58 -4.33 -15.43
CA GLY A 15 2.70 -3.47 -15.08
C GLY A 15 3.95 -4.28 -14.73
N ILE A 16 3.82 -5.30 -13.88
CA ILE A 16 4.93 -6.20 -13.52
C ILE A 16 5.51 -6.88 -14.76
N ALA A 17 4.66 -7.40 -15.66
CA ALA A 17 5.10 -8.07 -16.88
C ALA A 17 5.89 -7.13 -17.80
N VAL A 18 5.43 -5.89 -17.96
CA VAL A 18 6.12 -4.86 -18.76
C VAL A 18 7.46 -4.50 -18.14
N ILE A 19 7.50 -4.20 -16.83
CA ILE A 19 8.73 -3.83 -16.13
C ILE A 19 9.76 -4.97 -16.19
N THR A 20 9.32 -6.22 -15.99
CA THR A 20 10.20 -7.40 -16.08
C THR A 20 10.75 -7.60 -17.48
N LYS A 21 9.95 -7.32 -18.52
CA LYS A 21 10.38 -7.43 -19.91
C LYS A 21 11.45 -6.40 -20.27
N GLU A 22 11.29 -5.16 -19.80
CA GLU A 22 12.20 -4.05 -20.16
C GLU A 22 13.47 -4.01 -19.29
N LEU A 23 13.34 -4.25 -17.98
CA LEU A 23 14.45 -4.12 -17.02
C LEU A 23 15.06 -5.45 -16.57
N GLY A 24 14.46 -6.57 -16.99
CA GLY A 24 14.77 -7.89 -16.47
C GLY A 24 14.33 -8.09 -15.01
N PRO A 25 14.52 -9.30 -14.46
CA PRO A 25 14.10 -9.65 -13.10
C PRO A 25 14.76 -8.78 -12.02
N ALA A 26 16.07 -8.55 -12.14
CA ALA A 26 16.83 -7.75 -11.17
C ALA A 26 16.40 -6.27 -11.18
N GLY A 27 16.19 -5.70 -12.36
CA GLY A 27 15.71 -4.32 -12.48
C GLY A 27 14.27 -4.15 -12.01
N MET A 28 13.41 -5.16 -12.22
CA MET A 28 12.05 -5.18 -11.68
C MET A 28 12.03 -5.18 -10.15
N ILE A 29 12.88 -5.99 -9.50
CA ILE A 29 13.01 -6.01 -8.03
C ILE A 29 13.42 -4.62 -7.51
N ARG A 30 14.47 -4.02 -8.09
CA ARG A 30 14.92 -2.68 -7.69
C ARG A 30 13.86 -1.61 -7.91
N PHE A 31 13.10 -1.70 -8.99
CA PHE A 31 12.00 -0.79 -9.26
C PHE A 31 10.89 -0.91 -8.19
N LEU A 32 10.57 -2.13 -7.76
CA LEU A 32 9.59 -2.34 -6.68
C LEU A 32 10.11 -1.83 -5.33
N GLU A 33 11.41 -1.98 -5.04
CA GLU A 33 12.05 -1.44 -3.83
C GLU A 33 11.98 0.09 -3.75
N GLN A 34 11.97 0.80 -4.89
CA GLN A 34 11.81 2.26 -4.92
C GLN A 34 10.42 2.71 -4.47
N TYR A 35 9.40 1.87 -4.66
CA TYR A 35 8.07 2.10 -4.10
C TYR A 35 8.04 1.50 -2.69
N GLU A 36 8.59 2.24 -1.73
CA GLU A 36 8.48 1.86 -0.32
C GLU A 36 7.02 1.63 0.07
N LEU A 37 6.78 0.53 0.79
CA LEU A 37 5.51 0.21 1.42
C LEU A 37 5.22 1.21 2.55
N GLY A 38 4.62 2.34 2.17
CA GLY A 38 3.79 3.19 3.04
C GLY A 38 4.47 3.77 4.29
N TYR A 39 4.64 5.09 4.31
CA TYR A 39 4.88 5.81 5.54
C TYR A 39 3.66 5.67 6.47
N GLY A 40 3.85 5.12 7.66
CA GLY A 40 2.77 4.96 8.64
C GLY A 40 3.09 3.89 9.67
N ASP A 41 3.36 4.30 10.91
CA ASP A 41 3.46 3.37 12.03
C ASP A 41 2.05 3.00 12.48
N TYR A 42 1.46 2.00 11.80
CA TYR A 42 0.12 1.49 12.12
C TYR A 42 0.00 1.04 13.59
N THR A 43 1.12 0.67 14.22
CA THR A 43 1.19 0.34 15.64
C THR A 43 0.97 1.58 16.51
N LYS A 44 1.54 2.74 16.12
CA LYS A 44 1.28 4.03 16.78
C LYS A 44 -0.12 4.55 16.52
N GLU A 45 -0.61 4.51 15.28
CA GLU A 45 -1.97 4.97 14.95
C GLU A 45 -3.04 4.15 15.67
N ARG A 46 -2.87 2.82 15.77
CA ARG A 46 -3.77 1.96 16.54
C ARG A 46 -3.80 2.30 18.03
N LYS A 47 -2.65 2.65 18.62
CA LYS A 47 -2.58 3.08 20.02
C LYS A 47 -3.28 4.42 20.23
N PHE A 48 -3.16 5.35 19.29
CA PHE A 48 -3.86 6.64 19.32
C PHE A 48 -5.38 6.46 19.31
N ILE A 49 -5.91 5.70 18.34
CA ILE A 49 -7.34 5.40 18.22
C ILE A 49 -7.88 4.69 19.47
N SER A 50 -7.11 3.76 20.03
CA SER A 50 -7.51 3.03 21.24
C SER A 50 -7.56 3.96 22.46
N ARG A 51 -6.60 4.89 22.58
CA ARG A 51 -6.55 5.87 23.68
C ARG A 51 -7.65 6.92 23.57
N GLU A 52 -7.96 7.39 22.36
CA GLU A 52 -9.07 8.30 22.11
C GLU A 52 -10.41 7.67 22.48
N ARG A 53 -10.64 6.39 22.13
CA ARG A 53 -11.88 5.68 22.52
C ARG A 53 -12.05 5.55 24.03
N VAL A 54 -10.97 5.40 24.79
CA VAL A 54 -11.01 5.37 26.27
C VAL A 54 -11.33 6.76 26.83
N ARG A 55 -10.77 7.83 26.27
CA ARG A 55 -11.01 9.22 26.70
C ARG A 55 -12.45 9.68 26.44
N VAL A 56 -13.05 9.27 25.32
CA VAL A 56 -14.45 9.59 24.98
C VAL A 56 -15.45 8.86 25.88
N ARG A 57 -15.14 7.63 26.33
CA ARG A 57 -15.98 6.89 27.30
C ARG A 57 -15.91 7.47 28.72
N GLY A 58 -14.77 8.06 29.11
CA GLY A 58 -14.60 8.70 30.42
C GLY A 58 -15.33 10.04 30.60
N LYS A 59 -15.73 10.71 29.50
CA LYS A 59 -16.49 11.97 29.54
C LYS A 59 -18.01 11.81 29.57
N LYS A 60 -18.51 10.56 29.60
CA LYS A 60 -19.95 10.23 29.69
C LYS A 60 -20.40 9.75 31.07
N LYS A 61 -19.60 9.98 32.11
CA LYS A 61 -20.00 9.83 33.52
C LYS A 61 -19.96 11.18 34.21
#